data_AF-A0A6I6A3Z6-F1
#
_entry.id   AF-A0A6I6A3Z6-F1
#
_cell.length_a   1.000
_cell.length_b   1.000
_cell.length_c   1.000
_cell.angle_alpha   90.00
_cell.angle_beta   90.00
_cell.angle_gamma   90.00
#
_symmetry.space_group_name_H-M   'P 1'
#
loop_
_entity.id
_entity.type
_entity.pdbx_description
1 polymer ?
#
loop_
_entity_poly.entity_id
_entity_poly.type
_entity_poly.pdbx_seq_one_letter_code
_entity_poly.pdbx_strand_id
1 'polypeptide(L)'
;MSRLTDAVVLSQQIVVTATEEAYRVGHAELELDDLLVALTAVGGPAGDVLRSLGVTVDRARSAVAQVHADRLARAGVPAPPAQPRTLPRTGGGLPWSPRADRVLTAGQWDVRLADDRRILQDLVREPSGFVVEVLAVLGLDAERVLTALDAWVPTATAPAGALFSPDPRPWRTVTRRGWVPASPAEVWSLVTDPARRTAWDPWYASVEERADGVLVATLVGEAEGAKPVPPGFERQEVVPVAREEGRLVEWELRRPDRPGGEPVQRLAVALTSSGGGTRVDLTVRWLGTGGWRAAVGLLLRPVARLAWGQMLLAKHAGIARALR
;
A
#
# COMPACT_ATOMS: atom_id res chain seq x y z
N MET A 1 14.39 -1.25 6.42
CA MET A 1 14.76 -1.99 5.20
C MET A 1 15.59 -1.05 4.35
N SER A 2 16.26 -1.52 3.30
CA SER A 2 16.95 -0.61 2.39
C SER A 2 15.91 0.22 1.63
N ARG A 3 16.14 1.53 1.47
CA ARG A 3 15.28 2.42 0.66
C ARG A 3 15.02 1.85 -0.75
N LEU A 4 15.98 1.08 -1.27
CA LEU A 4 15.89 0.40 -2.56
C LEU A 4 14.74 -0.61 -2.60
N THR A 5 14.56 -1.43 -1.57
CA THR A 5 13.49 -2.44 -1.55
C THR A 5 12.10 -1.78 -1.49
N ASP A 6 11.97 -0.68 -0.75
CA ASP A 6 10.72 0.06 -0.66
C ASP A 6 10.39 0.75 -2.00
N ALA A 7 11.40 1.29 -2.70
CA ALA A 7 11.24 1.86 -4.04
C ALA A 7 10.79 0.81 -5.07
N VAL A 8 11.38 -0.40 -5.06
CA VAL A 8 10.96 -1.49 -5.97
C VAL A 8 9.50 -1.85 -5.76
N VAL A 9 9.08 -2.03 -4.51
CA VAL A 9 7.70 -2.40 -4.17
C VAL A 9 6.73 -1.29 -4.59
N LEU A 10 7.07 -0.03 -4.33
CA LEU A 10 6.25 1.10 -4.73
C LEU A 10 6.12 1.19 -6.26
N SER A 11 7.22 1.03 -6.99
CA SER A 11 7.21 1.08 -8.46
C SER A 11 6.32 -0.02 -9.06
N GLN A 12 6.39 -1.25 -8.52
CA GLN A 12 5.49 -2.33 -8.88
C GLN A 12 4.02 -1.99 -8.60
N GLN A 13 3.72 -1.39 -7.44
CA GLN A 13 2.37 -0.97 -7.09
C GLN A 13 1.83 0.11 -8.04
N ILE A 14 2.67 1.06 -8.45
CA ILE A 14 2.31 2.10 -9.44
C ILE A 14 1.93 1.45 -10.77
N VAL A 15 2.76 0.56 -11.30
CA VAL A 15 2.49 -0.09 -12.60
C VAL A 15 1.24 -0.98 -12.56
N VAL A 16 1.06 -1.76 -11.49
CA VAL A 16 -0.15 -2.58 -11.33
C VAL A 16 -1.39 -1.68 -11.28
N THR A 17 -1.34 -0.60 -10.51
CA THR A 17 -2.47 0.33 -10.38
C THR A 17 -2.74 1.07 -11.70
N ALA A 18 -1.70 1.47 -12.44
CA ALA A 18 -1.84 2.08 -13.76
C ALA A 18 -2.46 1.10 -14.76
N THR A 19 -2.07 -0.18 -14.69
CA THR A 19 -2.67 -1.24 -15.53
C THR A 19 -4.15 -1.38 -15.21
N GLU A 20 -4.53 -1.44 -13.93
CA GLU A 20 -5.94 -1.47 -13.51
C GLU A 20 -6.72 -0.27 -14.04
N GLU A 21 -6.16 0.94 -14.01
CA GLU A 21 -6.79 2.14 -14.59
C GLU A 21 -6.97 2.03 -16.10
N ALA A 22 -5.94 1.60 -16.83
CA ALA A 22 -5.99 1.40 -18.27
C ALA A 22 -7.10 0.41 -18.66
N TYR A 23 -7.21 -0.72 -17.94
CA TYR A 23 -8.32 -1.67 -18.14
C TYR A 23 -9.68 -1.05 -17.79
N ARG A 24 -9.77 -0.24 -16.72
CA ARG A 24 -11.02 0.43 -16.30
C ARG A 24 -11.57 1.34 -17.40
N VAL A 25 -10.71 2.07 -18.10
CA VAL A 25 -11.13 2.98 -19.20
C VAL A 25 -11.18 2.29 -20.57
N GLY A 26 -10.60 1.11 -20.69
CA GLY A 26 -10.61 0.32 -21.92
C GLY A 26 -9.40 0.50 -22.82
N HIS A 27 -8.29 1.03 -22.30
CA HIS A 27 -7.08 1.22 -23.07
C HIS A 27 -6.45 -0.13 -23.48
N ALA A 28 -5.83 -0.13 -24.67
CA ALA A 28 -5.07 -1.26 -25.20
C ALA A 28 -3.59 -1.23 -24.82
N GLU A 29 -3.12 -0.05 -24.42
CA GLU A 29 -1.74 0.25 -24.06
C GLU A 29 -1.77 1.08 -22.76
N LEU A 30 -0.70 1.02 -21.98
CA LEU A 30 -0.50 1.90 -20.83
C LEU A 30 -0.09 3.29 -21.31
N GLU A 31 -0.84 4.30 -20.89
CA GLU A 31 -0.55 5.69 -21.17
C GLU A 31 -0.05 6.45 -19.92
N LEU A 32 0.41 7.68 -20.15
CA LEU A 32 0.94 8.55 -19.10
C LEU A 32 -0.14 9.05 -18.13
N ASP A 33 -1.39 9.13 -18.58
CA ASP A 33 -2.54 9.47 -17.74
C ASP A 33 -2.93 8.34 -16.79
N ASP A 34 -2.82 7.08 -17.22
CA ASP A 34 -2.97 5.92 -16.33
C ASP A 34 -1.94 5.96 -15.20
N LEU A 35 -0.69 6.33 -15.51
CA LEU A 35 0.37 6.56 -14.52
C LEU A 35 0.05 7.73 -13.58
N LEU A 36 -0.43 8.86 -14.11
CA LEU A 36 -0.80 10.01 -13.29
C LEU A 36 -1.90 9.65 -12.29
N VAL A 37 -2.95 8.95 -12.74
CA VAL A 37 -4.03 8.49 -11.85
C VAL A 37 -3.49 7.48 -10.84
N ALA A 38 -2.64 6.53 -11.27
CA ALA A 38 -2.03 5.56 -10.36
C ALA A 38 -1.23 6.21 -9.23
N LEU A 39 -0.44 7.25 -9.50
CA LEU A 39 0.31 8.00 -8.48
C LEU A 39 -0.61 8.58 -7.39
N THR A 40 -1.82 9.00 -7.74
CA THR A 40 -2.80 9.50 -6.76
C THR A 40 -3.41 8.39 -5.90
N ALA A 41 -3.41 7.16 -6.41
CA ALA A 41 -4.01 5.97 -5.80
C ALA A 41 -3.02 5.13 -4.97
N VAL A 42 -1.72 5.43 -5.05
CA VAL A 42 -0.68 4.78 -4.24
C VAL A 42 -0.12 5.73 -3.18
N GLY A 43 0.48 5.15 -2.14
CA GLY A 43 1.32 5.91 -1.21
C GLY A 43 2.63 6.32 -1.87
N GLY A 44 3.42 7.17 -1.21
CA GLY A 44 4.71 7.62 -1.71
C GLY A 44 4.78 9.14 -1.82
N PRO A 45 6.00 9.71 -1.94
CA PRO A 45 6.19 11.15 -2.07
C PRO A 45 5.30 11.84 -3.12
N ALA A 46 5.24 11.31 -4.34
CA ALA A 46 4.47 11.93 -5.43
C ALA A 46 2.97 11.91 -5.14
N GLY A 47 2.45 10.77 -4.70
CA GLY A 47 1.05 10.65 -4.28
C GLY A 47 0.71 11.57 -3.10
N ASP A 48 1.61 11.69 -2.12
CA ASP A 48 1.43 12.56 -0.95
C ASP A 48 1.40 14.04 -1.35
N VAL A 49 2.22 14.45 -2.33
CA VAL A 49 2.21 15.81 -2.90
C VAL A 49 0.92 16.08 -3.68
N LEU A 50 0.54 15.20 -4.59
CA LEU A 50 -0.70 15.35 -5.37
C LEU A 50 -1.92 15.49 -4.43
N ARG A 51 -1.99 14.64 -3.41
CA ARG A 51 -3.05 14.68 -2.39
C ARG A 51 -3.01 15.92 -1.51
N SER A 52 -1.83 16.43 -1.13
CA SER A 52 -1.72 17.67 -0.35
C SER A 52 -2.17 18.90 -1.16
N LEU A 53 -2.07 18.82 -2.49
CA LEU A 53 -2.61 19.79 -3.44
C LEU A 53 -4.09 19.57 -3.78
N GLY A 54 -4.76 18.59 -3.15
CA GLY A 54 -6.19 18.32 -3.35
C GLY A 54 -6.51 17.44 -4.56
N VAL A 55 -5.51 16.77 -5.15
CA VAL A 55 -5.70 15.82 -6.25
C VAL A 55 -5.99 14.44 -5.67
N THR A 56 -7.28 14.10 -5.61
CA THR A 56 -7.74 12.73 -5.28
C THR A 56 -7.83 11.87 -6.54
N VAL A 57 -7.90 10.55 -6.37
CA VAL A 57 -8.04 9.59 -7.49
C VAL A 57 -9.23 9.94 -8.39
N ASP A 58 -10.40 10.21 -7.79
CA ASP A 58 -11.59 10.52 -8.57
C ASP A 58 -11.49 11.88 -9.29
N ARG A 59 -10.90 12.89 -8.64
CA ARG A 59 -10.65 14.18 -9.29
C ARG A 59 -9.69 14.03 -10.47
N ALA A 60 -8.63 13.24 -10.30
CA ALA A 60 -7.68 12.95 -11.37
C ALA A 60 -8.37 12.22 -12.54
N ARG A 61 -9.16 11.17 -12.27
CA ARG A 61 -9.94 10.45 -13.28
C ARG A 61 -10.88 11.38 -14.05
N SER A 62 -11.63 12.23 -13.34
CA SER A 62 -12.54 13.19 -13.96
C SER A 62 -11.80 14.21 -14.83
N ALA A 63 -10.68 14.74 -14.35
CA ALA A 63 -9.88 15.71 -15.10
C ALA A 63 -9.25 15.09 -16.36
N VAL A 64 -8.73 13.87 -16.28
CA VAL A 64 -8.24 13.11 -17.45
C VAL A 64 -9.35 12.90 -18.48
N ALA A 65 -10.53 12.42 -18.05
CA ALA A 65 -11.66 12.22 -18.94
C ALA A 65 -12.12 13.52 -19.62
N GLN A 66 -12.14 14.64 -18.88
CA GLN A 66 -12.48 15.94 -19.42
C GLN A 66 -11.47 16.41 -20.48
N VAL A 67 -10.16 16.31 -20.22
CA VAL A 67 -9.13 16.70 -21.19
C VAL A 67 -9.21 15.86 -22.46
N HIS A 68 -9.46 14.55 -22.35
CA HIS A 68 -9.70 13.70 -23.53
C HIS A 68 -10.92 14.16 -24.33
N ALA A 69 -12.05 14.40 -23.67
CA ALA A 69 -13.26 14.87 -24.32
C ALA A 69 -13.05 16.22 -25.03
N ASP A 70 -12.38 17.16 -24.37
CA ASP A 70 -12.09 18.48 -24.91
C ASP A 70 -11.15 18.41 -26.13
N ARG A 71 -10.12 17.54 -26.09
CA ARG A 71 -9.21 17.32 -27.22
C ARG A 71 -9.91 16.70 -28.43
N LEU A 72 -10.77 15.71 -28.20
CA LEU A 72 -11.57 15.09 -29.27
C LEU A 72 -12.57 16.09 -29.87
N ALA A 73 -13.24 16.88 -29.03
CA ALA A 73 -14.15 17.93 -29.47
C ALA A 73 -13.43 18.99 -30.33
N ARG A 74 -12.22 19.41 -29.95
CA ARG A 74 -11.37 20.31 -30.76
C ARG A 74 -10.99 19.70 -32.11
N ALA A 75 -10.88 18.37 -32.20
CA ALA A 75 -10.63 17.66 -33.44
C ALA A 75 -11.91 17.37 -34.26
N GLY A 76 -13.08 17.77 -33.78
CA GLY A 76 -14.38 17.47 -34.42
C GLY A 76 -14.79 16.00 -34.30
N VAL A 77 -14.17 15.24 -33.40
CA VAL A 77 -14.45 13.81 -33.17
C VAL A 77 -15.30 13.66 -31.92
N PRO A 78 -16.46 12.97 -31.97
CA PRO A 78 -17.22 12.68 -30.76
C PRO A 78 -16.45 11.71 -29.87
N ALA A 79 -16.47 11.96 -28.56
CA ALA A 79 -15.84 11.04 -27.61
C ALA A 79 -16.56 9.68 -27.63
N PRO A 80 -15.84 8.57 -27.90
CA PRO A 80 -16.44 7.26 -27.80
C PRO A 80 -16.80 6.97 -26.34
N PRO A 81 -17.86 6.18 -26.07
CA PRO A 81 -18.14 5.73 -24.72
C PRO A 81 -16.97 4.89 -24.21
N ALA A 82 -16.62 5.05 -22.94
CA ALA A 82 -15.62 4.21 -22.29
C ALA A 82 -16.08 2.74 -22.35
N GLN A 83 -15.15 1.84 -22.70
CA GLN A 83 -15.43 0.41 -22.82
C GLN A 83 -14.48 -0.36 -21.91
N PRO A 84 -14.83 -0.53 -20.62
CA PRO A 84 -13.98 -1.24 -19.68
C PRO A 84 -13.60 -2.63 -20.19
N ARG A 85 -12.33 -2.98 -20.02
CA ARG A 85 -11.79 -4.30 -20.37
C ARG A 85 -11.65 -5.13 -19.11
N THR A 86 -11.92 -6.43 -19.22
CA THR A 86 -11.74 -7.35 -18.10
C THR A 86 -10.26 -7.57 -17.84
N LEU A 87 -9.81 -7.28 -16.62
CA LEU A 87 -8.43 -7.52 -16.21
C LEU A 87 -8.18 -9.05 -16.11
N PRO A 88 -7.13 -9.59 -16.76
CA PRO A 88 -6.83 -11.01 -16.69
C PRO A 88 -6.53 -11.46 -15.26
N ARG A 89 -7.10 -12.61 -14.84
CA ARG A 89 -6.88 -13.19 -13.50
C ARG A 89 -5.41 -13.62 -13.28
N THR A 90 -4.73 -14.02 -14.35
CA THR A 90 -3.28 -14.24 -14.40
C THR A 90 -2.65 -12.95 -14.89
N GLY A 91 -1.97 -12.23 -13.99
CA GLY A 91 -1.43 -10.89 -14.26
C GLY A 91 -0.77 -10.76 -15.63
N GLY A 92 -1.35 -9.90 -16.46
CA GLY A 92 -0.83 -9.54 -17.77
C GLY A 92 -0.70 -8.02 -17.83
N GLY A 93 0.52 -7.54 -18.09
CA GLY A 93 0.75 -6.11 -18.35
C GLY A 93 0.23 -5.73 -19.73
N LEU A 94 -0.18 -4.46 -19.88
CA LEU A 94 -0.34 -3.87 -21.20
C LEU A 94 1.02 -3.36 -21.69
N PRO A 95 1.28 -3.33 -23.01
CA PRO A 95 2.45 -2.64 -23.53
C PRO A 95 2.32 -1.13 -23.28
N TRP A 96 3.44 -0.44 -23.15
CA TRP A 96 3.45 1.02 -23.09
C TRP A 96 3.11 1.62 -24.45
N SER A 97 2.36 2.73 -24.47
CA SER A 97 2.15 3.47 -25.71
C SER A 97 3.48 4.02 -26.24
N PRO A 98 3.61 4.28 -27.56
CA PRO A 98 4.82 4.90 -28.11
C PRO A 98 5.14 6.28 -27.52
N ARG A 99 4.14 6.97 -26.95
CA ARG A 99 4.36 8.23 -26.25
C ARG A 99 4.86 7.99 -24.83
N ALA A 100 4.24 7.06 -24.10
CA ALA A 100 4.70 6.68 -22.78
C ALA A 100 6.13 6.15 -22.85
N ASP A 101 6.41 5.20 -23.72
CA ASP A 101 7.73 4.58 -23.91
C ASP A 101 8.85 5.60 -24.16
N ARG A 102 8.56 6.68 -24.93
CA ARG A 102 9.51 7.78 -25.14
C ARG A 102 9.83 8.53 -23.85
N VAL A 103 8.84 8.82 -23.01
CA VAL A 103 9.05 9.50 -21.73
C VAL A 103 9.80 8.59 -20.75
N LEU A 104 9.41 7.31 -20.68
CA LEU A 104 10.08 6.30 -19.86
C LEU A 104 11.55 6.14 -20.24
N THR A 105 11.83 6.01 -21.54
CA THR A 105 13.18 5.81 -22.08
C THR A 105 14.03 7.07 -21.94
N ALA A 106 13.48 8.25 -22.27
CA ALA A 106 14.19 9.52 -22.11
C ALA A 106 14.50 9.83 -20.63
N GLY A 107 13.63 9.42 -19.71
CA GLY A 107 13.86 9.51 -18.27
C GLY A 107 14.84 8.46 -17.73
N GLN A 108 15.33 7.53 -18.56
CA GLN A 108 16.13 6.36 -18.16
C GLN A 108 15.45 5.53 -17.05
N TRP A 109 14.13 5.33 -17.15
CA TRP A 109 13.40 4.58 -16.13
C TRP A 109 13.83 3.12 -16.19
N ASP A 110 14.43 2.63 -15.12
CA ASP A 110 14.17 1.25 -14.75
C ASP A 110 12.84 1.26 -14.01
N VAL A 111 11.77 0.81 -14.67
CA VAL A 111 10.42 0.69 -14.09
C VAL A 111 10.40 -0.19 -12.83
N ARG A 112 11.48 -0.94 -12.55
CA ARG A 112 11.64 -1.71 -11.31
C ARG A 112 12.27 -0.92 -10.16
N LEU A 113 12.82 0.26 -10.43
CA LEU A 113 13.58 1.08 -9.48
C LEU A 113 13.22 2.57 -9.52
N ALA A 114 12.26 2.99 -10.36
CA ALA A 114 11.93 4.39 -10.55
C ALA A 114 11.38 5.03 -9.26
N ASP A 115 12.04 6.11 -8.82
CA ASP A 115 11.57 7.01 -7.76
C ASP A 115 10.27 7.67 -8.23
N ASP A 116 9.19 7.54 -7.47
CA ASP A 116 7.86 8.05 -7.84
C ASP A 116 7.86 9.57 -8.03
N ARG A 117 8.76 10.30 -7.35
CA ARG A 117 8.95 11.73 -7.59
C ARG A 117 9.48 11.98 -8.99
N ARG A 118 10.44 11.19 -9.43
CA ARG A 118 11.01 11.33 -10.77
C ARG A 118 9.95 11.05 -11.84
N ILE A 119 9.11 10.03 -11.60
CA ILE A 119 7.94 9.72 -12.45
C ILE A 119 7.07 10.98 -12.58
N LEU A 120 6.65 11.59 -11.46
CA LEU A 120 5.82 12.79 -11.50
C LEU A 120 6.50 13.97 -12.19
N GLN A 121 7.81 14.20 -11.96
CA GLN A 121 8.57 15.25 -12.64
C GLN A 121 8.56 15.07 -14.16
N ASP A 122 8.82 13.85 -14.63
CA ASP A 122 8.87 13.53 -16.06
C ASP A 122 7.47 13.60 -16.71
N LEU A 123 6.42 13.22 -15.99
CA LEU A 123 5.02 13.40 -16.43
C LEU A 123 4.68 14.89 -16.61
N VAL A 124 5.04 15.73 -15.64
CA VAL A 124 4.75 17.18 -15.69
C VAL A 124 5.53 17.87 -16.81
N ARG A 125 6.74 17.39 -17.12
CA ARG A 125 7.62 17.93 -18.16
C ARG A 125 7.39 17.29 -19.54
N GLU A 126 6.37 16.47 -19.69
CA GLU A 126 6.11 15.74 -20.92
C GLU A 126 5.77 16.70 -22.09
N PRO A 127 6.39 16.54 -23.28
CA PRO A 127 6.30 17.53 -24.35
C PRO A 127 4.91 17.82 -24.94
N SER A 128 3.96 16.86 -24.90
CA SER A 128 2.62 17.08 -25.48
C SER A 128 1.71 17.98 -24.63
N GLY A 129 2.12 18.30 -23.40
CA GLY A 129 1.35 19.16 -22.50
C GLY A 129 0.06 18.55 -21.95
N PHE A 130 -0.24 17.27 -22.22
CA PHE A 130 -1.48 16.63 -21.72
C PHE A 130 -1.57 16.68 -20.19
N VAL A 131 -0.50 16.29 -19.49
CA VAL A 131 -0.47 16.28 -18.03
C VAL A 131 -0.64 17.70 -17.48
N VAL A 132 -0.04 18.69 -18.13
CA VAL A 132 -0.19 20.11 -17.77
C VAL A 132 -1.64 20.57 -17.95
N GLU A 133 -2.31 20.17 -19.04
CA GLU A 133 -3.75 20.43 -19.23
C GLU A 133 -4.60 19.78 -18.14
N VAL A 134 -4.31 18.53 -17.75
CA VAL A 134 -5.02 17.84 -16.66
C VAL A 134 -4.83 18.57 -15.33
N LEU A 135 -3.60 19.01 -15.02
CA LEU A 135 -3.33 19.81 -13.82
C LEU A 135 -4.08 21.15 -13.87
N ALA A 136 -4.16 21.79 -15.03
CA ALA A 136 -4.89 23.05 -15.18
C ALA A 136 -6.41 22.87 -14.91
N VAL A 137 -7.01 21.78 -15.39
CA VAL A 137 -8.41 21.41 -15.05
C VAL A 137 -8.58 21.19 -13.55
N LEU A 138 -7.56 20.68 -12.86
CA LEU A 138 -7.54 20.53 -11.40
C LEU A 138 -7.28 21.84 -10.65
N GLY A 139 -7.03 22.96 -11.34
CA GLY A 139 -6.70 24.26 -10.75
C GLY A 139 -5.25 24.37 -10.28
N LEU A 140 -4.35 23.60 -10.87
CA LEU A 140 -2.93 23.56 -10.55
C LEU A 140 -2.09 23.92 -11.78
N ASP A 141 -0.98 24.62 -11.58
CA ASP A 141 0.07 24.76 -12.58
C ASP A 141 1.22 23.78 -12.30
N ALA A 142 2.03 23.53 -13.34
CA ALA A 142 3.16 22.61 -13.28
C ALA A 142 4.21 23.01 -12.23
N GLU A 143 4.53 24.30 -12.14
CA GLU A 143 5.56 24.83 -11.24
C GLU A 143 5.17 24.64 -9.77
N ARG A 144 3.89 24.82 -9.44
CA ARG A 144 3.35 24.56 -8.09
C ARG A 144 3.50 23.10 -7.70
N VAL A 145 3.25 22.17 -8.63
CA VAL A 145 3.43 20.73 -8.37
C VAL A 145 4.91 20.40 -8.17
N LEU A 146 5.79 20.88 -9.04
CA LEU A 146 7.24 20.62 -8.94
C LEU A 146 7.83 21.25 -7.66
N THR A 147 7.42 22.47 -7.31
CA THR A 147 7.85 23.14 -6.08
C THR A 147 7.39 22.37 -4.84
N ALA A 148 6.14 21.90 -4.83
CA ALA A 148 5.64 21.08 -3.72
C ALA A 148 6.36 19.73 -3.62
N LEU A 149 6.78 19.16 -4.75
CA LEU A 149 7.54 17.92 -4.81
C LEU A 149 8.97 18.08 -4.28
N ASP A 150 9.63 19.18 -4.61
CA ASP A 150 10.97 19.50 -4.11
C ASP A 150 10.95 19.86 -2.62
N ALA A 151 9.89 20.51 -2.15
CA ALA A 151 9.67 20.82 -0.74
C ALA A 151 9.16 19.64 0.10
N TRP A 152 8.88 18.49 -0.53
CA TRP A 152 8.28 17.36 0.18
C TRP A 152 9.24 16.76 1.21
N VAL A 153 8.72 16.57 2.42
CA VAL A 153 9.42 15.92 3.52
C VAL A 153 8.59 14.75 4.02
N PRO A 154 9.20 13.59 4.34
CA PRO A 154 8.48 12.47 4.91
C PRO A 154 7.73 12.88 6.18
N THR A 155 6.44 12.56 6.26
CA THR A 155 5.67 12.75 7.50
C THR A 155 6.27 11.87 8.60
N ALA A 156 6.53 12.48 9.76
CA ALA A 156 7.07 11.76 10.93
C ALA A 156 6.13 10.62 11.35
N THR A 157 6.68 9.43 11.54
CA THR A 157 5.98 8.30 12.16
C THR A 157 5.92 8.53 13.66
N ALA A 158 4.78 8.26 14.28
CA ALA A 158 4.74 8.10 15.73
C ALA A 158 5.79 7.04 16.15
N PRO A 159 6.57 7.30 17.21
CA PRO A 159 7.54 6.32 17.68
C PRO A 159 6.80 5.03 18.03
N ALA A 160 7.35 3.88 17.63
CA ALA A 160 6.69 2.59 17.80
C ALA A 160 6.23 2.33 19.25
N GLY A 161 6.96 2.84 20.26
CA GLY A 161 6.58 2.72 21.67
C GLY A 161 5.26 3.43 22.05
N ALA A 162 4.84 4.46 21.31
CA ALA A 162 3.58 5.14 21.52
C ALA A 162 2.38 4.43 20.86
N LEU A 163 2.62 3.39 20.06
CA LEU A 163 1.58 2.63 19.35
C LEU A 163 1.10 1.40 20.11
N PHE A 164 1.74 1.07 21.23
CA PHE A 164 1.43 -0.12 22.01
C PHE A 164 1.25 0.23 23.48
N SER A 165 0.41 -0.56 24.14
CA SER A 165 0.27 -0.53 25.59
C SER A 165 1.63 -0.74 26.26
N PRO A 166 1.93 -0.02 27.36
CA PRO A 166 3.21 -0.08 28.07
C PRO A 166 3.61 -1.51 28.41
N ASP A 167 4.84 -1.89 28.07
CA ASP A 167 5.38 -3.22 28.33
C ASP A 167 6.91 -3.11 28.50
N PRO A 168 7.48 -3.54 29.65
CA PRO A 168 8.89 -3.35 29.97
C PRO A 168 9.82 -4.32 29.24
N ARG A 169 9.31 -5.31 28.50
CA ARG A 169 10.12 -6.33 27.83
C ARG A 169 10.91 -5.75 26.64
N PRO A 170 12.04 -6.36 26.25
CA PRO A 170 12.87 -5.88 25.13
C PRO A 170 12.24 -6.25 23.78
N TRP A 171 11.30 -5.42 23.35
CA TRP A 171 10.61 -5.55 22.07
C TRP A 171 11.49 -5.11 20.89
N ARG A 172 11.41 -5.87 19.81
CA ARG A 172 11.91 -5.46 18.49
C ARG A 172 10.72 -5.06 17.64
N THR A 173 10.87 -4.01 16.84
CA THR A 173 9.77 -3.44 16.04
C THR A 173 10.14 -3.33 14.57
N VAL A 174 9.15 -3.57 13.72
CA VAL A 174 9.17 -3.22 12.29
C VAL A 174 7.85 -2.53 11.99
N THR A 175 7.95 -1.37 11.36
CA THR A 175 6.81 -0.61 10.88
C THR A 175 6.84 -0.61 9.36
N ARG A 176 5.67 -0.79 8.75
CA ARG A 176 5.43 -0.54 7.34
C ARG A 176 4.30 0.46 7.21
N ARG A 177 4.53 1.47 6.39
CA ARG A 177 3.55 2.48 6.03
C ARG A 177 2.99 2.18 4.65
N GLY A 178 1.72 2.43 4.49
CA GLY A 178 1.09 2.52 3.18
C GLY A 178 -0.09 3.49 3.21
N TRP A 179 -0.68 3.71 2.05
CA TRP A 179 -1.89 4.51 1.89
C TRP A 179 -2.99 3.64 1.29
N VAL A 180 -4.24 3.95 1.62
CA VAL A 180 -5.43 3.26 1.13
C VAL A 180 -6.46 4.32 0.72
N PRO A 181 -7.10 4.21 -0.46
CA PRO A 181 -8.14 5.14 -0.94
C PRO A 181 -9.49 4.93 -0.24
N ALA A 182 -9.51 4.80 1.08
CA ALA A 182 -10.70 4.63 1.89
C ALA A 182 -10.64 5.54 3.11
N SER A 183 -11.80 5.93 3.65
CA SER A 183 -11.88 6.75 4.85
C SER A 183 -11.33 6.01 6.09
N PRO A 184 -10.86 6.74 7.12
CA PRO A 184 -10.37 6.09 8.33
C PRO A 184 -11.43 5.21 9.00
N ALA A 185 -12.71 5.56 8.88
CA ALA A 185 -13.83 4.79 9.40
C ALA A 185 -14.02 3.45 8.67
N GLU A 186 -13.90 3.42 7.34
CA GLU A 186 -13.98 2.19 6.55
C GLU A 186 -12.80 1.26 6.83
N VAL A 187 -11.59 1.82 6.89
CA VAL A 187 -10.39 1.05 7.25
C VAL A 187 -10.52 0.52 8.68
N TRP A 188 -10.96 1.35 9.62
CA TRP A 188 -11.20 0.96 11.01
C TRP A 188 -12.17 -0.22 11.10
N SER A 189 -13.35 -0.10 10.49
CA SER A 189 -14.35 -1.17 10.45
C SER A 189 -13.77 -2.49 9.93
N LEU A 190 -12.96 -2.45 8.87
CA LEU A 190 -12.31 -3.64 8.33
C LEU A 190 -11.29 -4.26 9.29
N VAL A 191 -10.42 -3.45 9.92
CA VAL A 191 -9.30 -3.97 10.72
C VAL A 191 -9.68 -4.34 12.14
N THR A 192 -10.82 -3.85 12.64
CA THR A 192 -11.37 -4.21 13.96
C THR A 192 -12.33 -5.38 13.93
N ASP A 193 -13.00 -5.62 12.80
CA ASP A 193 -13.98 -6.70 12.64
C ASP A 193 -13.28 -8.07 12.55
N PRO A 194 -13.50 -8.97 13.54
CA PRO A 194 -12.95 -10.32 13.52
C PRO A 194 -13.35 -11.15 12.30
N ALA A 195 -14.60 -11.04 11.84
CA ALA A 195 -15.14 -11.82 10.74
C ALA A 195 -14.48 -11.44 9.41
N ARG A 196 -14.01 -10.19 9.29
CA ARG A 196 -13.33 -9.69 8.10
C ARG A 196 -11.81 -9.87 8.15
N ARG A 197 -11.27 -10.54 9.18
CA ARG A 197 -9.82 -10.70 9.37
C ARG A 197 -9.14 -11.39 8.18
N THR A 198 -9.75 -12.43 7.63
CA THR A 198 -9.21 -13.18 6.47
C THR A 198 -9.23 -12.40 5.16
N ALA A 199 -10.05 -11.34 5.07
CA ALA A 199 -10.11 -10.50 3.88
C ALA A 199 -8.81 -9.71 3.66
N TRP A 200 -8.13 -9.33 4.76
CA TRP A 200 -6.95 -8.48 4.72
C TRP A 200 -5.69 -9.08 5.33
N ASP A 201 -5.80 -10.13 6.14
CA ASP A 201 -4.66 -10.83 6.74
C ASP A 201 -4.48 -12.21 6.08
N PRO A 202 -3.63 -12.32 5.04
CA PRO A 202 -3.53 -13.53 4.20
C PRO A 202 -2.91 -14.74 4.91
N TRP A 203 -2.44 -14.55 6.15
CA TRP A 203 -1.87 -15.63 6.95
C TRP A 203 -2.93 -16.48 7.65
N TYR A 204 -4.19 -16.04 7.69
CA TYR A 204 -5.27 -16.77 8.33
C TYR A 204 -6.20 -17.40 7.29
N ALA A 205 -6.45 -18.70 7.43
CA ALA A 205 -7.39 -19.46 6.63
C ALA A 205 -8.83 -19.30 7.16
N SER A 206 -8.99 -19.33 8.49
CA SER A 206 -10.25 -19.11 9.18
C SER A 206 -10.00 -18.39 10.50
N VAL A 207 -11.00 -17.65 10.97
CA VAL A 207 -10.99 -16.99 12.27
C VAL A 207 -12.34 -17.22 12.92
N GLU A 208 -12.34 -17.81 14.09
CA GLU A 208 -13.54 -18.05 14.90
C GLU A 208 -13.45 -17.20 16.17
N GLU A 209 -14.52 -16.48 16.48
CA GLU A 209 -14.63 -15.74 17.74
C GLU A 209 -15.18 -16.66 18.83
N ARG A 210 -14.41 -16.83 19.89
CA ARG A 210 -14.86 -17.56 21.08
C ARG A 210 -15.70 -16.62 21.96
N ALA A 211 -16.55 -17.21 22.82
CA ALA A 211 -17.46 -16.48 23.71
C ALA A 211 -16.78 -15.48 24.67
N ASP A 212 -15.47 -15.59 24.88
CA ASP A 212 -14.63 -14.69 25.69
C ASP A 212 -14.04 -13.52 24.88
N GLY A 213 -14.38 -13.38 23.60
CA GLY A 213 -13.87 -12.35 22.70
C GLY A 213 -12.45 -12.64 22.17
N VAL A 214 -11.90 -13.82 22.45
CA VAL A 214 -10.63 -14.27 21.88
C VAL A 214 -10.88 -14.84 20.49
N LEU A 215 -10.10 -14.38 19.51
CA LEU A 215 -10.19 -14.90 18.15
C LEU A 215 -9.24 -16.09 18.01
N VAL A 216 -9.78 -17.25 17.69
CA VAL A 216 -9.01 -18.45 17.37
C VAL A 216 -8.85 -18.49 15.86
N ALA A 217 -7.63 -18.23 15.40
CA ALA A 217 -7.29 -18.21 13.99
C ALA A 217 -6.56 -19.49 13.59
N THR A 218 -6.98 -20.09 12.48
CA THR A 218 -6.24 -21.16 11.81
C THR A 218 -5.32 -20.53 10.78
N LEU A 219 -4.03 -20.81 10.86
CA LEU A 219 -3.04 -20.30 9.93
C LEU A 219 -3.11 -21.09 8.61
N VAL A 220 -2.83 -20.41 7.48
CA VAL A 220 -2.75 -21.08 6.17
C VAL A 220 -1.57 -22.06 6.20
N GLY A 221 -1.87 -23.37 6.16
CA GLY A 221 -0.89 -24.45 6.20
C GLY A 221 -0.16 -24.67 4.87
N GLU A 222 -0.83 -24.41 3.75
CA GLU A 222 -0.38 -24.77 2.41
C GLU A 222 -0.97 -23.78 1.39
N ALA A 223 -0.22 -22.73 1.07
CA ALA A 223 -0.37 -22.09 -0.25
C ALA A 223 0.59 -22.82 -1.20
N GLU A 224 0.23 -23.01 -2.49
CA GLU A 224 1.14 -23.61 -3.48
C GLU A 224 2.51 -22.90 -3.44
N GLY A 225 3.55 -23.63 -3.02
CA GLY A 225 4.93 -23.11 -2.88
C GLY A 225 5.32 -22.56 -1.51
N ALA A 226 4.43 -22.53 -0.51
CA ALA A 226 4.77 -22.17 0.87
C ALA A 226 5.38 -23.36 1.63
N LYS A 227 6.33 -23.08 2.56
CA LYS A 227 6.86 -24.13 3.45
C LYS A 227 5.74 -24.62 4.38
N PRO A 228 5.61 -25.94 4.61
CA PRO A 228 4.59 -26.48 5.49
C PRO A 228 4.71 -25.87 6.89
N VAL A 229 3.57 -25.48 7.45
CA VAL A 229 3.49 -25.03 8.84
C VAL A 229 3.87 -26.22 9.74
N PRO A 230 4.85 -26.08 10.65
CA PRO A 230 5.23 -27.20 11.51
C PRO A 230 4.05 -27.64 12.39
N PRO A 231 3.94 -28.94 12.73
CA PRO A 231 2.89 -29.43 13.61
C PRO A 231 2.93 -28.69 14.96
N GLY A 232 1.76 -28.24 15.44
CA GLY A 232 1.62 -27.38 16.62
C GLY A 232 1.77 -25.88 16.36
N PHE A 233 1.82 -25.46 15.09
CA PHE A 233 1.83 -24.04 14.68
C PHE A 233 0.59 -23.66 13.88
N GLU A 234 -0.42 -24.53 13.84
CA GLU A 234 -1.63 -24.40 13.03
C GLU A 234 -2.62 -23.39 13.62
N ARG A 235 -2.64 -23.24 14.95
CA ARG A 235 -3.57 -22.36 15.67
C ARG A 235 -2.87 -21.19 16.31
N GLN A 236 -3.55 -20.06 16.29
CA GLN A 236 -3.09 -18.83 16.92
C GLN A 236 -4.27 -18.13 17.59
N GLU A 237 -4.06 -17.63 18.80
CA GLU A 237 -5.04 -16.76 19.46
C GLU A 237 -4.71 -15.30 19.14
N VAL A 238 -5.72 -14.53 18.73
CA VAL A 238 -5.62 -13.11 18.41
C VAL A 238 -6.56 -12.36 19.36
N VAL A 239 -5.98 -11.57 20.25
CA VAL A 239 -6.69 -10.89 21.33
C VAL A 239 -6.60 -9.38 21.10
N PRO A 240 -7.71 -8.64 21.08
CA PRO A 240 -7.65 -7.18 21.07
C PRO A 240 -7.13 -6.68 22.44
N VAL A 241 -6.10 -5.83 22.43
CA VAL A 241 -5.47 -5.32 23.66
C VAL A 241 -5.95 -3.91 23.97
N ALA A 242 -5.92 -3.03 22.98
CA ALA A 242 -6.26 -1.62 23.12
C ALA A 242 -6.85 -1.09 21.81
N ARG A 243 -7.78 -0.14 21.94
CA ARG A 243 -8.47 0.50 20.83
C ARG A 243 -8.65 1.99 21.12
N GLU A 244 -8.15 2.84 20.25
CA GLU A 244 -8.54 4.24 20.14
C GLU A 244 -9.41 4.36 18.87
N GLU A 245 -10.70 4.60 19.06
CA GLU A 245 -11.70 4.55 17.99
C GLU A 245 -11.28 5.36 16.75
N GLY A 246 -11.30 4.73 15.58
CA GLY A 246 -10.92 5.32 14.31
C GLY A 246 -9.44 5.67 14.13
N ARG A 247 -8.58 5.40 15.13
CA ARG A 247 -7.18 5.86 15.14
C ARG A 247 -6.16 4.75 15.36
N LEU A 248 -6.35 3.85 16.32
CA LEU A 248 -5.34 2.86 16.69
C LEU A 248 -5.98 1.58 17.22
N VAL A 249 -5.60 0.43 16.66
CA VAL A 249 -5.95 -0.88 17.24
C VAL A 249 -4.69 -1.69 17.49
N GLU A 250 -4.56 -2.20 18.71
CA GLU A 250 -3.51 -3.12 19.14
C GLU A 250 -4.08 -4.53 19.27
N TRP A 251 -3.45 -5.48 18.58
CA TRP A 251 -3.72 -6.90 18.65
C TRP A 251 -2.54 -7.62 19.30
N GLU A 252 -2.82 -8.53 20.23
CA GLU A 252 -1.86 -9.48 20.77
C GLU A 252 -2.07 -10.85 20.14
N LEU A 253 -0.98 -11.43 19.65
CA LEU A 253 -0.94 -12.67 18.90
C LEU A 253 -0.20 -13.68 19.78
N ARG A 254 -0.92 -14.71 20.24
CA ARG A 254 -0.40 -15.78 21.11
C ARG A 254 -0.42 -17.11 20.38
N ARG A 255 0.53 -17.98 20.69
CA ARG A 255 0.66 -19.33 20.11
C ARG A 255 0.67 -20.35 21.24
N PRO A 256 -0.50 -20.85 21.66
CA PRO A 256 -0.60 -21.73 22.82
C PRO A 256 0.06 -23.09 22.59
N ASP A 257 0.04 -23.61 21.36
CA ASP A 257 0.51 -24.96 21.02
C ASP A 257 2.04 -25.06 20.85
N ARG A 258 2.79 -23.99 21.13
CA ARG A 258 4.24 -23.97 20.90
C ARG A 258 5.02 -24.57 22.09
N PRO A 259 5.91 -25.55 21.85
CA PRO A 259 6.83 -26.02 22.88
C PRO A 259 7.85 -24.92 23.26
N GLY A 260 7.88 -24.53 24.54
CA GLY A 260 8.83 -23.56 25.11
C GLY A 260 8.24 -22.21 25.58
N GLY A 261 6.92 -22.10 25.72
CA GLY A 261 6.21 -20.90 26.18
C GLY A 261 5.72 -19.99 25.04
N GLU A 262 4.83 -19.03 25.34
CA GLU A 262 4.15 -18.19 24.34
C GLU A 262 5.09 -17.11 23.77
N PRO A 263 5.49 -17.16 22.48
CA PRO A 263 6.05 -16.00 21.81
C PRO A 263 4.90 -15.02 21.57
N VAL A 264 4.74 -14.07 22.50
CA VAL A 264 3.80 -12.97 22.34
C VAL A 264 4.32 -12.05 21.25
N GLN A 265 3.51 -11.85 20.21
CA GLN A 265 3.70 -10.81 19.21
C GLN A 265 2.59 -9.79 19.36
N ARG A 266 2.84 -8.53 19.04
CA ARG A 266 1.77 -7.54 18.95
C ARG A 266 1.78 -6.82 17.62
N LEU A 267 0.60 -6.55 17.11
CA LEU A 267 0.37 -5.81 15.87
C LEU A 267 -0.44 -4.56 16.22
N ALA A 268 0.13 -3.39 15.94
CA ALA A 268 -0.57 -2.13 15.98
C ALA A 268 -0.92 -1.70 14.56
N VAL A 269 -2.15 -1.23 14.37
CA VAL A 269 -2.63 -0.60 13.14
C VAL A 269 -3.01 0.84 13.49
N ALA A 270 -2.19 1.80 13.07
CA ALA A 270 -2.45 3.22 13.27
C ALA A 270 -2.99 3.85 11.99
N LEU A 271 -4.06 4.62 12.12
CA LEU A 271 -4.78 5.26 11.03
C LEU A 271 -4.62 6.77 11.13
N THR A 272 -4.33 7.41 10.00
CA THR A 272 -4.26 8.87 9.92
C THR A 272 -4.91 9.32 8.62
N SER A 273 -5.87 10.25 8.71
CA SER A 273 -6.50 10.84 7.52
C SER A 273 -5.44 11.53 6.66
N SER A 274 -5.45 11.25 5.35
CA SER A 274 -4.46 11.80 4.41
C SER A 274 -5.08 11.95 3.03
N GLY A 275 -5.44 13.19 2.68
CA GLY A 275 -5.80 13.63 1.32
C GLY A 275 -6.83 12.75 0.60
N GLY A 276 -8.02 12.60 1.20
CA GLY A 276 -9.11 11.82 0.62
C GLY A 276 -9.03 10.30 0.87
N GLY A 277 -8.03 9.83 1.63
CA GLY A 277 -7.94 8.44 2.06
C GLY A 277 -7.26 8.30 3.42
N THR A 278 -6.71 7.13 3.70
CA THR A 278 -6.13 6.79 5.00
C THR A 278 -4.69 6.31 4.85
N ARG A 279 -3.79 6.95 5.58
CA ARG A 279 -2.46 6.41 5.83
C ARG A 279 -2.56 5.34 6.91
N VAL A 280 -2.05 4.15 6.60
CA VAL A 280 -2.06 2.98 7.48
C VAL A 280 -0.63 2.66 7.87
N ASP A 281 -0.31 2.85 9.14
CA ASP A 281 0.97 2.48 9.74
C ASP A 281 0.78 1.15 10.48
N LEU A 282 1.24 0.06 9.85
CA LEU A 282 1.25 -1.26 10.46
C LEU A 282 2.57 -1.45 11.20
N THR A 283 2.52 -1.67 12.51
CA THR A 283 3.71 -1.96 13.30
C THR A 283 3.58 -3.30 13.96
N VAL A 284 4.52 -4.21 13.70
CA VAL A 284 4.64 -5.46 14.46
C VAL A 284 5.77 -5.34 15.46
N ARG A 285 5.53 -5.80 16.69
CA ARG A 285 6.56 -6.03 17.69
C ARG A 285 6.62 -7.48 18.13
N TRP A 286 7.83 -7.97 18.35
CA TRP A 286 8.07 -9.32 18.84
C TRP A 286 9.21 -9.33 19.86
N LEU A 287 9.17 -10.28 20.79
CA LEU A 287 10.22 -10.44 21.78
C LEU A 287 11.51 -10.91 21.12
N GLY A 288 12.64 -10.28 21.48
CA GLY A 288 13.96 -10.80 21.13
C GLY A 288 14.25 -12.10 21.89
N THR A 289 14.93 -13.05 21.25
CA THR A 289 15.50 -14.22 21.95
C THR A 289 16.64 -13.78 22.87
N GLY A 290 16.66 -14.29 24.12
CA GLY A 290 17.74 -14.08 25.08
C GLY A 290 18.93 -15.05 24.92
N GLY A 291 20.04 -14.77 25.63
CA GLY A 291 21.22 -15.66 25.71
C GLY A 291 22.08 -15.71 24.44
N TRP A 292 22.79 -16.81 24.20
CA TRP A 292 23.64 -16.99 23.00
C TRP A 292 22.85 -16.90 21.68
N ARG A 293 21.56 -17.25 21.72
CA ARG A 293 20.61 -17.06 20.60
C ARG A 293 20.34 -15.58 20.30
N ALA A 294 20.62 -14.66 21.24
CA ALA A 294 20.56 -13.22 21.00
C ALA A 294 21.72 -12.75 20.11
N ALA A 295 22.91 -13.35 20.25
CA ALA A 295 24.10 -13.06 19.43
C ALA A 295 23.94 -13.60 18.00
N VAL A 296 23.50 -14.85 17.84
CA VAL A 296 23.12 -15.40 16.51
C VAL A 296 21.94 -14.61 15.92
N GLY A 297 20.95 -14.27 16.76
CA GLY A 297 19.84 -13.41 16.41
C GLY A 297 20.21 -11.93 16.19
N LEU A 298 21.48 -11.55 16.31
CA LEU A 298 22.04 -10.25 15.92
C LEU A 298 22.47 -10.27 14.45
N LEU A 299 23.14 -11.35 14.04
CA LEU A 299 23.50 -11.63 12.65
C LEU A 299 22.28 -11.84 11.74
N LEU A 300 21.24 -12.52 12.23
CA LEU A 300 20.01 -12.77 11.45
C LEU A 300 18.99 -11.63 11.49
N ARG A 301 19.30 -10.50 12.15
CA ARG A 301 18.41 -9.32 12.24
C ARG A 301 17.91 -8.81 10.89
N PRO A 302 18.76 -8.56 9.88
CA PRO A 302 18.29 -8.02 8.60
C PRO A 302 17.29 -8.96 7.94
N VAL A 303 17.54 -10.28 7.99
CA VAL A 303 16.66 -11.31 7.43
C VAL A 303 15.31 -11.33 8.16
N ALA A 304 15.32 -11.35 9.50
CA ALA A 304 14.08 -11.33 10.27
C ALA A 304 13.28 -10.03 10.02
N ARG A 305 13.94 -8.87 9.95
CA ARG A 305 13.29 -7.60 9.65
C ARG A 305 12.70 -7.58 8.24
N LEU A 306 13.38 -8.17 7.27
CA LEU A 306 12.87 -8.32 5.90
C LEU A 306 11.62 -9.20 5.89
N ALA A 307 11.65 -10.36 6.55
CA ALA A 307 10.50 -11.26 6.65
C ALA A 307 9.28 -10.57 7.30
N TRP A 308 9.48 -9.86 8.42
CA TRP A 308 8.42 -9.06 9.04
C TRP A 308 7.92 -7.94 8.12
N GLY A 309 8.81 -7.27 7.39
CA GLY A 309 8.45 -6.27 6.40
C GLY A 309 7.57 -6.82 5.27
N GLN A 310 7.91 -8.00 4.74
CA GLN A 310 7.13 -8.71 3.72
C GLN A 310 5.75 -9.12 4.26
N MET A 311 5.68 -9.61 5.50
CA MET A 311 4.41 -9.92 6.15
C MET A 311 3.51 -8.68 6.24
N LEU A 312 4.05 -7.54 6.68
CA LEU A 312 3.29 -6.29 6.76
C LEU A 312 2.90 -5.75 5.38
N LEU A 313 3.72 -5.99 4.35
CA LEU A 313 3.38 -5.69 2.96
C LEU A 313 2.14 -6.45 2.52
N ALA A 314 2.11 -7.77 2.73
CA ALA A 314 0.98 -8.61 2.39
C ALA A 314 -0.31 -8.18 3.12
N LYS A 315 -0.22 -7.84 4.41
CA LYS A 315 -1.36 -7.30 5.19
C LYS A 315 -1.87 -5.97 4.63
N HIS A 316 -0.97 -5.02 4.35
CA HIS A 316 -1.36 -3.72 3.77
C HIS A 316 -2.01 -3.88 2.39
N ALA A 317 -1.48 -4.74 1.53
CA ALA A 317 -2.08 -5.06 0.23
C ALA A 317 -3.47 -5.71 0.40
N GLY A 318 -3.62 -6.59 1.40
CA GLY A 318 -4.91 -7.16 1.77
C GLY A 318 -5.94 -6.11 2.18
N ILE A 319 -5.55 -5.14 3.02
CA ILE A 319 -6.43 -4.01 3.42
C ILE A 319 -6.84 -3.20 2.19
N ALA A 320 -5.87 -2.82 1.34
CA ALA A 320 -6.14 -2.02 0.16
C ALA A 320 -7.11 -2.72 -0.80
N ARG A 321 -6.93 -4.02 -1.04
CA ARG A 321 -7.79 -4.82 -1.90
C ARG A 321 -9.21 -4.99 -1.35
N ALA A 322 -9.37 -5.12 -0.03
CA ALA A 322 -10.67 -5.32 0.61
C ALA A 322 -11.55 -4.05 0.65
N LEU A 323 -10.99 -2.88 0.31
CA LEU A 323 -11.65 -1.58 0.33
C LEU A 323 -11.66 -0.89 -1.06
N ARG A 324 -11.25 -1.60 -2.10
CA ARG A 324 -11.34 -1.17 -3.49
C ARG A 324 -12.67 -1.57 -4.10
#